data_AF-Q8YVG2-F1
#
_entry.id   AF-Q8YVG2-F1
#
_cell.length_a   1.000
_cell.length_b   1.000
_cell.length_c   1.000
_cell.angle_alpha   90.00
_cell.angle_beta   90.00
_cell.angle_gamma   90.00
#
_symmetry.space_group_name_H-M   'P 1'
#
loop_
_entity.id
_entity.type
_entity.pdbx_description
1 polymer ?
#
loop_
_entity_poly.entity_id
_entity_poly.type
_entity_poly.pdbx_seq_one_letter_code
_entity_poly.pdbx_strand_id
1 'polypeptide(L)'
;MKSILQTYLEKEIWILIRDKWYYATIIGIWDDLLCFKHRTHNKDTEEDTLWEMIVKVSEVVAIDKVVSVVSRKPDVFMSRLLETDRHTNNHQEHENS
;
A
#
# COMPACT_ATOMS: atom_id res chain seq x y z
N MET A 1 11.82 19.71 9.34
CA MET A 1 11.81 18.88 8.12
C MET A 1 10.39 18.41 7.88
N LYS A 2 9.84 18.53 6.66
CA LYS A 2 8.51 17.96 6.35
C LYS A 2 8.65 16.45 6.22
N SER A 3 7.78 15.68 6.88
CA SER A 3 7.76 14.21 6.75
C SER A 3 7.46 13.85 5.29
N ILE A 4 8.13 12.83 4.76
CA ILE A 4 7.89 12.35 3.38
C ILE A 4 6.42 11.98 3.17
N LEU A 5 5.73 11.54 4.23
CA LEU A 5 4.30 11.25 4.21
C LEU A 5 3.45 12.49 3.88
N GLN A 6 3.85 13.68 4.34
CA GLN A 6 3.13 14.92 4.05
C GLN A 6 3.12 15.25 2.54
N THR A 7 4.05 14.68 1.76
CA THR A 7 4.07 14.85 0.30
C THR A 7 2.99 14.04 -0.42
N TYR A 8 2.30 13.15 0.29
CA TYR A 8 1.22 12.30 -0.21
C TYR A 8 -0.15 12.66 0.36
N LEU A 9 -0.27 13.78 1.09
CA LEU A 9 -1.56 14.27 1.54
C LEU A 9 -2.51 14.45 0.34
N GLU A 10 -3.74 13.98 0.48
CA GLU A 10 -4.81 13.97 -0.54
C GLU A 10 -4.49 13.16 -1.82
N LYS A 11 -3.40 12.37 -1.83
CA LYS A 11 -3.07 11.46 -2.93
C LYS A 11 -3.56 10.05 -2.64
N GLU A 12 -3.97 9.37 -3.70
CA GLU A 12 -4.19 7.92 -3.69
C GLU A 12 -2.86 7.19 -3.84
N ILE A 13 -2.55 6.32 -2.90
CA ILE A 13 -1.31 5.54 -2.85
C ILE A 13 -1.60 4.15 -2.29
N TRP A 14 -0.70 3.21 -2.55
CA TRP A 14 -0.68 1.95 -1.81
C TRP A 14 0.19 2.10 -0.56
N ILE A 15 -0.35 1.70 0.59
CA ILE A 15 0.35 1.74 1.88
C ILE A 15 0.37 0.33 2.45
N LEU A 16 1.56 -0.13 2.85
CA LEU A 16 1.73 -1.37 3.61
C LEU A 16 1.75 -1.03 5.09
N ILE A 17 0.74 -1.49 5.82
CA ILE A 17 0.63 -1.34 7.26
C ILE A 17 0.75 -2.74 7.86
N ARG A 18 1.79 -2.94 8.69
CA ARG A 18 2.21 -4.27 9.18
C ARG A 18 2.41 -5.24 8.00
N ASP A 19 1.48 -6.15 7.78
CA ASP A 19 1.50 -7.22 6.78
C ASP A 19 0.41 -7.07 5.71
N LYS A 20 -0.33 -5.95 5.70
CA LYS A 20 -1.47 -5.76 4.81
C LYS A 20 -1.37 -4.48 3.97
N TRP A 21 -1.65 -4.62 2.68
CA TRP A 21 -1.72 -3.52 1.73
C TRP A 21 -3.09 -2.87 1.69
N TYR A 22 -3.10 -1.54 1.63
CA TYR A 22 -4.29 -0.70 1.54
C TYR A 22 -4.14 0.27 0.37
N TYR A 23 -5.12 0.29 -0.52
CA TYR A 23 -5.26 1.39 -1.47
C TYR A 23 -5.97 2.54 -0.77
N ALA A 24 -5.21 3.60 -0.49
CA ALA A 24 -5.58 4.58 0.50
C ALA A 24 -5.39 6.02 0.01
N THR A 25 -6.28 6.90 0.45
CA THR A 25 -6.12 8.36 0.35
C THR A 25 -5.67 8.89 1.70
N ILE A 26 -4.46 9.46 1.79
CA ILE A 26 -4.04 10.11 3.04
C ILE A 26 -4.86 11.38 3.24
N ILE A 27 -5.52 11.51 4.40
CA ILE A 27 -6.34 12.68 4.73
C ILE A 27 -5.72 13.56 5.82
N GLY A 28 -4.75 13.03 6.57
CA GLY A 28 -4.12 13.78 7.65
C GLY A 28 -2.88 13.08 8.19
N ILE A 29 -1.92 13.87 8.65
CA ILE A 29 -0.73 13.40 9.35
C ILE A 29 -0.51 14.34 10.53
N TRP A 30 -0.51 13.79 11.74
CA TRP A 30 -0.36 14.55 12.98
C TRP A 30 0.65 13.85 13.86
N ASP A 31 1.75 14.53 14.22
CA ASP A 31 2.85 13.96 14.99
C ASP A 31 3.33 12.59 14.46
N ASP A 32 2.97 11.50 15.15
CA ASP A 32 3.29 10.12 14.80
C ASP A 32 2.09 9.32 14.27
N LEU A 33 0.98 9.99 13.94
CA LEU A 33 -0.25 9.39 13.43
C LEU A 33 -0.44 9.65 11.93
N LEU A 34 -0.87 8.61 11.23
CA LEU A 34 -1.30 8.65 9.83
C LEU A 34 -2.80 8.36 9.76
N CYS A 35 -3.54 9.30 9.20
CA CYS A 35 -4.97 9.18 8.93
C CYS A 35 -5.21 8.99 7.44
N PHE A 36 -5.93 7.94 7.07
CA PHE A 36 -6.20 7.64 5.67
C PHE A 36 -7.60 7.05 5.50
N LYS A 37 -8.12 7.18 4.28
CA LYS A 37 -9.35 6.52 3.85
C LYS A 37 -9.03 5.39 2.90
N HIS A 38 -9.72 4.26 3.02
CA HIS A 38 -9.62 3.18 2.04
C HIS A 38 -11.00 2.60 1.74
N ARG A 39 -11.16 1.99 0.57
CA ARG A 39 -12.41 1.33 0.18
C ARG A 39 -12.27 -0.18 0.27
N THR A 40 -13.35 -0.84 0.64
CA THR A 40 -13.49 -2.29 0.51
C THR A 40 -14.76 -2.59 -0.26
N HIS A 41 -14.64 -3.45 -1.27
CA HIS A 41 -15.76 -3.90 -2.08
C HIS A 41 -16.24 -5.26 -1.56
N ASN A 42 -17.51 -5.35 -1.15
CA ASN A 42 -18.13 -6.62 -0.81
C ASN A 42 -18.67 -7.28 -2.08
N LYS A 43 -18.09 -8.42 -2.48
CA LYS A 43 -18.50 -9.14 -3.69
C LYS A 43 -19.88 -9.79 -3.57
N ASP A 44 -20.34 -10.07 -2.36
CA ASP A 44 -21.61 -10.77 -2.13
C ASP A 44 -22.80 -9.79 -2.16
N THR A 45 -22.60 -8.53 -1.75
CA THR A 45 -23.65 -7.50 -1.71
C THR A 45 -23.48 -6.39 -2.75
N GLU A 46 -22.37 -6.39 -3.51
CA GLU A 46 -21.94 -5.32 -4.42
C GLU A 46 -21.76 -3.95 -3.74
N GLU A 47 -21.69 -3.91 -2.41
CA GLU A 47 -21.56 -2.67 -1.66
C GLU A 47 -20.11 -2.22 -1.53
N ASP A 48 -19.88 -0.94 -1.79
CA ASP A 48 -18.61 -0.27 -1.50
C ASP A 48 -18.68 0.41 -0.13
N THR A 49 -17.83 -0.01 0.78
CA THR A 49 -17.68 0.62 2.11
C THR A 49 -16.42 1.48 2.14
N LEU A 50 -16.58 2.74 2.56
CA LEU A 50 -15.48 3.67 2.80
C LEU A 50 -15.10 3.64 4.28
N TRP A 51 -13.85 3.30 4.56
CA TRP A 51 -13.29 3.25 5.90
C TRP A 51 -12.37 4.44 6.12
N GLU A 52 -12.36 4.95 7.35
CA GLU A 52 -11.36 5.90 7.83
C GLU A 52 -10.56 5.22 8.93
N MET A 53 -9.23 5.23 8.78
CA MET A 53 -8.31 4.57 9.71
C MET A 53 -7.26 5.55 10.20
N ILE A 54 -6.89 5.39 11.47
CA ILE A 54 -5.81 6.11 12.13
C ILE A 54 -4.82 5.07 12.63
N VAL A 55 -3.58 5.15 12.19
CA VAL A 55 -2.49 4.23 12.57
C VAL A 55 -1.25 5.01 12.97
N LYS A 56 -0.33 4.37 13.71
CA LYS A 56 0.96 5.00 13.95
C LYS A 56 1.81 4.94 12.68
N VAL A 57 2.55 5.99 12.41
CA VAL A 57 3.52 6.08 11.31
C VAL A 57 4.57 4.97 11.42
N SER A 58 4.92 4.55 12.65
CA SER A 58 5.84 3.43 12.89
C SER A 58 5.30 2.07 12.43
N GLU A 59 4.00 1.95 12.17
CA GLU A 59 3.38 0.73 11.63
C GLU A 59 3.37 0.70 10.10
N VAL A 60 3.68 1.84 9.46
CA VAL A 60 3.81 1.95 8.01
C VAL A 60 5.16 1.38 7.60
N VAL A 61 5.14 0.27 6.88
CA VAL A 61 6.34 -0.44 6.45
C VAL A 61 6.81 0.06 5.08
N ALA A 62 5.89 0.31 4.17
CA ALA A 62 6.20 0.74 2.81
C ALA A 62 5.08 1.59 2.19
N ILE A 63 5.46 2.37 1.18
CA ILE A 63 4.55 3.14 0.34
C ILE A 63 4.91 2.86 -1.11
N ASP A 64 3.92 2.49 -1.91
CA ASP A 64 4.06 2.39 -3.36
C ASP A 64 3.30 3.54 -4.03
N LYS A 65 4.07 4.35 -4.77
CA LYS A 65 3.58 5.49 -5.54
C LYS A 65 2.97 4.97 -6.83
N VAL A 66 1.77 4.43 -6.77
CA VAL A 66 1.03 4.17 -8.01
C VAL A 66 0.59 5.51 -8.59
N VAL A 67 1.39 6.03 -9.53
CA VAL A 67 0.94 7.03 -10.50
C VAL A 67 -0.14 6.32 -11.31
N SER A 68 -1.40 6.64 -11.04
CA SER A 68 -2.56 6.08 -11.74
C SER A 68 -2.45 6.35 -13.24
N VAL A 69 -1.78 5.46 -13.96
CA VAL A 69 -2.05 5.25 -15.38
C VAL A 69 -3.37 4.51 -15.42
N VAL A 70 -4.43 5.28 -15.63
CA VAL A 70 -5.74 4.76 -16.01
C VAL A 70 -5.53 3.68 -17.06
N SER A 71 -5.83 2.43 -16.74
CA SER A 71 -6.56 1.47 -17.59
C SER A 71 -6.33 0.01 -17.16
N ARG A 72 -7.46 -0.62 -16.82
CA ARG A 72 -7.79 -2.06 -16.91
C ARG A 72 -7.28 -3.01 -15.82
N LYS A 73 -8.25 -3.36 -14.98
CA LYS A 73 -8.41 -4.58 -14.17
C LYS A 73 -7.51 -4.69 -12.92
N PRO A 74 -8.11 -4.78 -11.71
CA PRO A 74 -7.38 -5.02 -10.47
C PRO A 74 -6.60 -6.36 -10.45
N ASP A 75 -6.93 -7.29 -11.34
CA ASP A 75 -6.27 -8.60 -11.44
C ASP A 75 -4.78 -8.56 -11.84
N VAL A 76 -4.33 -7.49 -12.52
CA VAL A 76 -2.93 -7.41 -12.99
C VAL A 76 -1.97 -6.92 -11.90
N PHE A 77 -2.44 -6.08 -10.98
CA PHE A 77 -1.57 -5.51 -9.94
C PHE A 77 -1.24 -6.53 -8.84
N MET A 78 -2.24 -7.32 -8.39
CA MET A 78 -2.02 -8.40 -7.43
C MET A 78 -1.09 -9.50 -7.98
N SER A 79 -1.07 -9.71 -9.30
CA SER A 79 -0.21 -10.70 -9.95
C SER A 79 1.28 -10.38 -9.79
N ARG A 80 1.67 -9.10 -9.84
CA ARG A 80 3.09 -8.69 -9.69
C ARG A 80 3.55 -8.67 -8.23
N LEU A 81 2.64 -8.38 -7.30
CA LEU A 81 2.95 -8.47 -5.87
C LEU A 81 3.21 -9.94 -5.47
N LEU A 82 2.39 -10.88 -5.97
CA LEU A 82 2.58 -12.32 -5.76
C LEU A 82 3.82 -12.89 -6.46
N GLU A 83 4.28 -12.29 -7.56
CA GLU A 83 5.57 -12.65 -8.18
C GLU A 83 6.77 -12.21 -7.35
N THR A 84 6.63 -11.18 -6.51
CA THR A 84 7.71 -10.70 -5.63
C THR A 84 7.93 -11.63 -4.43
N ASP A 85 6.88 -12.30 -3.94
CA ASP A 85 6.97 -13.34 -2.89
C ASP A 85 7.53 -14.68 -3.38
N ARG A 86 7.73 -14.86 -4.70
CA ARG A 86 8.37 -16.05 -5.25
C ARG A 86 9.88 -15.89 -5.49
N HIS A 87 10.42 -14.69 -5.37
CA HIS A 87 11.82 -14.41 -5.71
C HIS A 87 12.79 -14.29 -4.52
N THR A 88 12.33 -14.54 -3.29
CA THR A 88 13.17 -14.52 -2.08
C THR A 88 13.69 -15.90 -1.66
N ASN A 89 13.42 -16.98 -2.41
CA ASN A 89 13.84 -18.33 -2.01
C ASN A 89 15.07 -18.90 -2.72
N ASN A 90 15.88 -18.09 -3.42
CA ASN A 90 17.18 -18.52 -3.93
C ASN A 90 18.26 -17.53 -3.47
N HIS A 91 18.72 -17.69 -2.23
CA HIS A 91 20.02 -17.21 -1.82
C HIS A 91 20.93 -18.42 -1.56
N GLN A 92 22.19 -18.30 -2.02
CA GLN A 92 23.33 -19.22 -1.87
C GLN A 92 23.31 -20.37 -2.90
N GLU A 93 24.30 -20.49 -3.79
CA GLU A 93 25.69 -20.75 -3.43
C GLU A 93 26.74 -19.89 -4.16
N HIS A 94 27.88 -19.82 -3.48
CA HIS A 94 29.12 -19.10 -3.73
C HIS A 94 30.10 -19.97 -4.57
N GLU A 95 31.24 -19.39 -4.96
CA GLU A 95 32.46 -20.00 -5.59
C GLU A 95 32.51 -19.89 -7.13
N ASN A 96 33.31 -19.01 -7.75
CA ASN A 96 34.76 -18.78 -7.71
C ASN A 96 35.56 -19.87 -8.45
N SER A 97 35.68 -19.76 -9.78
CA SER A 97 36.88 -20.00 -10.63
C SER A 97 36.52 -19.92 -12.11
#